data_AF-A0A0Q4B5B4-F1
#
_entry.id   AF-A0A0Q4B5B4-F1
#
_cell.length_a   1.000
_cell.length_b   1.000
_cell.length_c   1.000
_cell.angle_alpha   90.00
_cell.angle_beta   90.00
_cell.angle_gamma   90.00
#
_symmetry.space_group_name_H-M   'P 1'
#
loop_
_entity.id
_entity.type
_entity.pdbx_description
1 polymer ?
#
loop_
_entity_poly.entity_id
_entity_poly.type
_entity_poly.pdbx_seq_one_letter_code
_entity_poly.pdbx_strand_id
1 'polypeptide(L)'
;MIAKCKAIAHGSNALEYIFREGKLDRLLALHNLCGETPKEIHEEMKLINDYNSCCKNKFLRIEIGIAPKDEPQMTFKTLNHLALLFAKQM
;
A
#
# COMPACT_ATOMS: atom_id res chain seq x y z
N MET A 1 10.67 -13.62 -6.66
CA MET A 1 9.69 -12.59 -6.25
C MET A 1 8.64 -12.50 -7.34
N ILE A 2 7.35 -12.58 -7.00
CA ILE A 2 6.25 -12.44 -7.97
C ILE A 2 5.45 -11.21 -7.56
N ALA A 3 5.24 -10.30 -8.50
CA ALA A 3 4.42 -9.12 -8.27
C ALA A 3 3.13 -9.22 -9.09
N LYS A 4 2.02 -8.80 -8.47
CA LYS A 4 0.72 -8.68 -9.11
C LYS A 4 0.27 -7.23 -8.98
N CYS A 5 0.23 -6.52 -10.10
CA CYS A 5 -0.29 -5.18 -10.18
C CYS A 5 -1.72 -5.22 -10.70
N LYS A 6 -2.65 -4.59 -9.97
CA LYS A 6 -4.05 -4.45 -10.38
C LYS A 6 -4.51 -3.01 -10.19
N ALA A 7 -5.17 -2.48 -11.20
CA ALA A 7 -5.95 -1.27 -11.06
C ALA A 7 -7.19 -1.56 -10.20
N ILE A 8 -7.51 -0.65 -9.29
CA ILE A 8 -8.66 -0.73 -8.40
C ILE A 8 -9.69 0.31 -8.82
N ALA A 9 -10.89 -0.18 -9.13
CA ALA A 9 -12.10 0.63 -9.17
C ALA A 9 -12.69 0.75 -7.76
N HIS A 10 -13.40 1.85 -7.48
CA HIS A 10 -13.99 2.12 -6.15
C HIS A 10 -12.96 2.15 -5.02
N GLY A 11 -11.91 2.96 -5.19
CA GLY A 11 -10.80 3.11 -4.25
C GLY A 11 -11.23 3.38 -2.80
N SER A 12 -12.28 4.18 -2.58
CA SER A 12 -12.82 4.46 -1.24
C SER A 12 -13.19 3.19 -0.48
N ASN A 13 -13.89 2.25 -1.11
CA ASN A 13 -14.28 0.98 -0.48
C ASN A 13 -13.05 0.10 -0.17
N ALA A 14 -12.05 0.12 -1.06
CA ALA A 14 -10.80 -0.61 -0.85
C ALA A 14 -10.00 -0.02 0.32
N LEU A 15 -9.93 1.31 0.42
CA LEU A 15 -9.28 2.02 1.53
C LEU A 15 -10.00 1.73 2.85
N GLU A 16 -11.33 1.82 2.90
CA GLU A 16 -12.11 1.45 4.08
C GLU A 16 -11.87 -0.01 4.47
N TYR A 17 -11.78 -0.92 3.50
CA TYR A 17 -11.50 -2.32 3.77
C TYR A 17 -10.10 -2.54 4.34
N ILE A 18 -9.07 -1.89 3.79
CA ILE A 18 -7.65 -2.05 4.19
C ILE A 18 -7.40 -1.45 5.57
N PHE A 19 -7.93 -0.25 5.81
CA PHE A 19 -7.72 0.50 7.05
C PHE A 19 -8.75 0.17 8.15
N ARG A 20 -9.65 -0.79 7.89
CA ARG A 20 -10.51 -1.34 8.95
C ARG A 20 -9.65 -1.96 10.04
N GLU A 21 -10.02 -1.69 11.29
CA GLU A 21 -9.33 -2.21 12.48
C GLU A 21 -9.00 -3.71 12.34
N GLY A 22 -7.74 -4.07 12.58
CA GLY A 22 -7.27 -5.45 12.60
C GLY A 22 -6.78 -6.05 11.27
N LYS A 23 -6.85 -5.32 10.14
CA LYS A 23 -6.27 -5.81 8.87
C LYS A 23 -4.89 -5.29 8.53
N LEU A 24 -4.55 -4.09 8.99
CA LEU A 24 -3.22 -3.55 8.84
C LEU A 24 -2.36 -4.07 9.99
N ASP A 25 -1.78 -5.27 9.80
CA ASP A 25 -0.98 -5.91 10.85
C ASP A 25 0.36 -5.20 11.05
N ARG A 26 0.99 -4.77 9.94
CA ARG A 26 2.30 -4.13 9.98
C ARG A 26 2.48 -3.11 8.88
N LEU A 27 2.82 -1.88 9.27
CA LEU A 27 3.29 -0.85 8.37
C LEU A 27 4.81 -0.93 8.24
N LEU A 28 5.32 -0.99 7.00
CA LEU A 28 6.76 -1.03 6.73
C LEU A 28 7.32 0.36 6.43
N ALA A 29 6.76 1.02 5.42
CA ALA A 29 7.23 2.29 4.93
C ALA A 29 6.06 3.14 4.43
N LEU A 30 6.20 4.46 4.61
CA LEU A 30 5.35 5.49 4.03
C LEU A 30 6.22 6.34 3.11
N HIS A 31 5.68 6.72 1.94
CA HIS A 31 6.38 7.58 1.01
C HIS A 31 5.40 8.60 0.43
N ASN A 32 5.77 9.88 0.51
CA ASN A 32 4.95 11.03 0.07
C ASN A 32 3.54 11.05 0.68
N LEU A 33 3.42 10.62 1.93
CA LEU A 33 2.21 10.73 2.76
C LEU A 33 2.52 11.64 3.95
N CYS A 34 1.57 12.48 4.33
CA CYS A 34 1.68 13.33 5.51
C CYS A 34 1.18 12.62 6.77
N GLY A 35 0.19 11.74 6.65
CA GLY A 35 -0.35 10.98 7.77
C GLY A 35 0.58 9.84 8.23
N GLU A 36 0.71 9.65 9.54
CA GLU A 36 1.42 8.51 10.12
C GLU A 36 0.43 7.46 10.66
N THR A 37 -0.76 7.89 11.07
CA THR A 37 -1.79 6.99 11.57
C THR A 37 -2.62 6.39 10.44
N PRO A 38 -3.14 5.16 10.60
CA PRO A 38 -4.06 4.54 9.63
C PRO A 38 -5.24 5.44 9.25
N LYS A 39 -5.74 6.21 10.22
CA LYS A 39 -6.88 7.12 10.02
C LYS A 39 -6.49 8.33 9.16
N GLU A 40 -5.36 8.97 9.44
CA GLU A 40 -4.87 10.11 8.65
C GLU A 40 -4.55 9.68 7.21
N ILE A 41 -3.88 8.54 7.03
CA ILE A 41 -3.59 7.99 5.69
C ILE A 41 -4.88 7.69 4.93
N HIS A 42 -5.90 7.14 5.61
CA HIS A 42 -7.21 6.90 5.00
C HIS A 42 -7.87 8.21 4.54
N GLU A 43 -7.87 9.24 5.38
CA GLU A 43 -8.46 10.55 5.07
C GLU A 43 -7.72 11.23 3.90
N GLU A 44 -6.39 11.21 3.90
CA GLU A 44 -5.54 11.75 2.84
C GLU A 44 -5.81 11.03 1.49
N MET A 45 -5.84 9.70 1.50
CA MET A 45 -6.13 8.90 0.30
C MET A 45 -7.56 9.11 -0.21
N LYS A 46 -8.54 9.29 0.68
CA LYS A 46 -9.93 9.60 0.33
C LYS A 46 -10.04 10.97 -0.32
N LEU A 47 -9.34 11.97 0.21
CA LEU A 47 -9.28 13.31 -0.37
C LEU A 47 -8.73 13.29 -1.80
N ILE A 48 -7.62 12.56 -2.04
CA ILE A 48 -7.04 12.39 -3.38
C ILE A 48 -8.01 11.67 -4.34
N ASN A 49 -8.72 10.65 -3.85
CA ASN A 49 -9.74 9.98 -4.63
C ASN A 49 -10.82 10.94 -5.09
N ASP A 50 -11.35 11.78 -4.19
CA ASP A 50 -12.49 12.64 -4.47
C ASP A 50 -12.14 13.75 -5.48
N TYR A 51 -10.88 14.21 -5.48
CA TYR A 51 -10.38 15.22 -6.43
C TYR A 51 -10.47 14.78 -7.90
N ASN A 52 -10.28 13.49 -8.18
CA ASN A 52 -10.24 12.94 -9.53
C ASN A 52 -11.53 12.20 -9.90
N SER A 53 -12.70 12.78 -9.62
CA SER A 53 -14.02 12.13 -9.75
C SER A 53 -14.32 11.49 -11.13
N CYS A 54 -13.76 12.01 -12.22
CA CYS A 54 -13.94 11.49 -13.59
C CYS A 54 -13.22 10.16 -13.87
N CYS A 55 -12.20 9.79 -13.08
CA CYS A 55 -11.41 8.58 -13.30
C CYS A 55 -12.04 7.38 -12.58
N LYS A 56 -12.21 6.23 -13.25
CA LYS A 56 -12.79 5.02 -12.62
C LYS A 56 -11.76 4.17 -11.88
N ASN A 57 -10.51 4.15 -12.34
CA ASN A 57 -9.43 3.29 -11.84
C ASN A 57 -8.28 4.13 -11.28
N LYS A 58 -8.49 4.76 -10.12
CA LYS A 58 -7.55 5.77 -9.57
C LYS A 58 -6.38 5.18 -8.80
N PHE A 59 -6.53 3.95 -8.33
CA PHE A 59 -5.53 3.32 -7.47
C PHE A 59 -4.90 2.12 -8.17
N LEU A 60 -3.61 1.93 -7.93
CA LEU A 60 -2.89 0.71 -8.25
C LEU A 60 -2.60 -0.03 -6.95
N ARG A 61 -2.98 -1.31 -6.91
CA ARG A 61 -2.57 -2.23 -5.85
C ARG A 61 -1.53 -3.17 -6.40
N ILE A 62 -0.38 -3.16 -5.75
CA ILE A 62 0.73 -4.03 -6.07
C ILE A 62 0.92 -4.99 -4.89
N GLU A 63 0.69 -6.27 -5.15
CA GLU A 63 0.96 -7.35 -4.21
C GLU A 63 2.30 -7.97 -4.59
N ILE A 64 3.28 -7.95 -3.68
CA ILE A 64 4.60 -8.55 -3.91
C ILE A 64 4.74 -9.77 -3.02
N GLY A 65 4.77 -10.95 -3.63
CA GLY A 65 5.05 -12.22 -2.97
C GLY A 65 6.54 -12.55 -2.99
N ILE A 66 7.06 -12.89 -1.82
CA ILE A 66 8.41 -13.45 -1.65
C ILE A 66 8.34 -14.95 -1.90
N ALA A 67 9.36 -15.51 -2.55
CA ALA A 67 9.35 -16.96 -2.79
C ALA A 67 9.59 -17.70 -1.45
N PRO A 68 8.94 -18.85 -1.21
CA PRO A 68 9.07 -19.58 0.06
C PRO A 68 10.52 -19.91 0.44
N LYS A 69 11.39 -20.11 -0.55
CA LYS A 69 12.83 -20.35 -0.36
C LYS A 69 13.61 -19.15 0.18
N ASP A 70 13.13 -17.93 -0.09
CA ASP A 70 13.80 -16.68 0.26
C ASP A 70 13.25 -16.11 1.58
N GLU A 71 12.07 -16.58 2.02
CA GLU A 71 11.39 -16.16 3.24
C GLU A 71 12.26 -16.31 4.52
N PRO A 72 13.00 -17.42 4.74
CA PRO A 72 13.86 -17.56 5.92
C PRO A 72 15.02 -16.56 5.96
N GLN A 73 15.41 -16.02 4.79
CA GLN A 73 16.51 -15.06 4.66
C GLN A 73 16.01 -13.60 4.79
N MET A 74 14.69 -13.40 4.78
CA MET A 74 14.06 -12.09 4.81
C MET A 74 13.86 -11.60 6.25
N THR A 75 14.90 -10.96 6.78
CA THR A 75 14.78 -10.22 8.04
C THR A 75 13.87 -9.00 7.85
N PHE A 76 13.28 -8.52 8.95
CA PHE A 76 12.48 -7.30 8.93
C PHE A 76 13.24 -6.08 8.38
N LYS A 77 14.53 -5.96 8.70
CA LYS A 77 15.38 -4.87 8.20
C LYS A 77 15.53 -4.93 6.68
N THR A 78 15.72 -6.13 6.14
CA THR A 78 15.80 -6.37 4.70
C THR A 78 14.48 -6.03 4.02
N LEU A 79 13.35 -6.49 4.57
CA LEU A 79 12.01 -6.22 4.05
C LEU A 79 11.69 -4.72 4.02
N ASN A 80 11.98 -4.00 5.10
CA ASN A 80 11.74 -2.57 5.18
C ASN A 80 12.60 -1.80 4.16
N HIS A 81 13.89 -2.17 4.04
CA HIS A 81 14.76 -1.57 3.04
C HIS A 81 14.26 -1.78 1.61
N LEU A 82 13.80 -3.00 1.30
CA LEU A 82 13.24 -3.35 0.00
C LEU A 82 11.94 -2.59 -0.30
N ALA A 83 11.05 -2.49 0.69
CA ALA A 83 9.81 -1.71 0.58
C ALA A 83 10.08 -0.22 0.34
N LEU A 84 11.06 0.36 1.04
CA LEU A 84 11.42 1.77 0.87
C LEU A 84 12.08 2.03 -0.50
N LEU A 85 12.98 1.14 -0.96
CA LEU A 85 13.58 1.25 -2.28
C LEU A 85 12.53 1.16 -3.39
N PHE A 86 11.60 0.21 -3.26
CA PHE A 86 10.49 0.06 -4.19
C PHE A 86 9.61 1.31 -4.22
N ALA A 87 9.22 1.83 -3.05
CA ALA A 87 8.39 3.02 -2.95
C ALA A 87 9.06 4.28 -3.53
N LYS A 88 10.40 4.38 -3.48
CA LYS A 88 11.17 5.48 -4.07
C LYS A 88 11.38 5.38 -5.58
N GLN A 89 11.36 4.17 -6.14
CA GLN A 89 11.57 3.94 -7.57
C GLN A 89 10.28 4.01 -8.40
N MET A 90 9.13 3.97 -7.73
CA MET A 90 7.81 4.16 -8.31
C MET A 90 7.46 5.64 -8.46
#